data_AF-A0A5C7HSE1-F1
#
_entry.id   AF-A0A5C7HSE1-F1
#
_cell.length_a   1.000
_cell.length_b   1.000
_cell.length_c   1.000
_cell.angle_alpha   90.00
_cell.angle_beta   90.00
_cell.angle_gamma   90.00
#
_symmetry.space_group_name_H-M   'P 1'
#
loop_
_entity.id
_entity.type
_entity.pdbx_description
1 polymer ?
#
loop_
_entity_poly.entity_id
_entity_poly.type
_entity_poly.pdbx_seq_one_letter_code
_entity_poly.pdbx_strand_id
1 'polypeptide(L)'
;MAEQTEKAFLKQPKVFLSSNKTGKGKRPGKGGNRFWKSIGLGFKTPRDAIEGTYIDKKCPFTDTVSIRGCILSAHVSPCFRVKEGDHVIIGQCRPLSKTVRFNVLKVIPAGSSGGAKKAFIAM
;
A
#
# COMPACT_ATOMS: atom_id res chain seq x y z
N MET A 1 6.86 -18.67 2.70
CA MET A 1 6.25 -18.25 3.99
C MET A 1 6.32 -16.72 4.04
N ALA A 2 5.36 -16.04 4.67
CA ALA A 2 5.52 -14.60 4.88
C ALA A 2 6.73 -14.39 5.80
N GLU A 3 7.68 -13.58 5.36
CA GLU A 3 8.92 -13.33 6.08
C GLU A 3 8.59 -12.54 7.35
N GLN A 4 8.67 -13.20 8.50
CA GLN A 4 8.42 -12.61 9.81
C GLN A 4 9.75 -12.11 10.38
N THR A 5 10.12 -10.89 10.03
CA THR A 5 11.40 -10.28 10.41
C THR A 5 11.36 -9.62 11.80
N GLU A 6 10.17 -9.27 12.28
CA GLU A 6 9.98 -8.56 13.55
C GLU A 6 9.65 -9.48 14.73
N LYS A 7 10.03 -9.06 15.94
CA LYS A 7 9.75 -9.78 17.21
C LYS A 7 8.25 -9.93 17.51
N ALA A 8 7.41 -9.04 16.97
CA ALA A 8 5.97 -9.06 17.19
C ALA A 8 5.28 -9.95 16.15
N PHE A 9 4.22 -10.65 16.57
CA PHE A 9 3.40 -11.40 15.62
C PHE A 9 2.60 -10.43 14.72
N LEU A 10 3.02 -10.29 13.47
CA LEU A 10 2.35 -9.47 12.47
C LEU A 10 1.17 -10.25 11.88
N LYS A 11 -0.03 -9.70 12.02
CA LYS A 11 -1.26 -10.14 11.34
C LYS A 11 -2.12 -8.96 10.94
N GLN A 12 -2.94 -9.13 9.90
CA GLN A 12 -3.99 -8.17 9.60
C GLN A 12 -5.07 -8.25 10.71
N PRO A 13 -5.56 -7.10 11.23
CA PRO A 13 -6.49 -7.08 12.35
C PRO A 13 -7.87 -7.66 11.99
N LYS A 14 -8.28 -7.57 10.73
CA LYS A 14 -9.59 -8.01 10.24
C LYS A 14 -9.58 -9.44 9.66
N VAL A 15 -8.43 -10.12 9.72
CA VAL A 15 -8.23 -11.47 9.19
C VAL A 15 -7.99 -12.44 10.33
N PHE A 16 -8.76 -13.52 10.35
CA PHE A 16 -8.58 -14.63 11.28
C PHE A 16 -7.76 -15.74 10.62
N LEU A 17 -6.52 -15.94 11.07
CA LEU A 17 -5.57 -16.88 10.45
C LEU A 17 -5.83 -18.36 10.80
N SER A 18 -6.36 -18.63 11.99
CA SER A 18 -6.62 -19.98 12.50
C SER A 18 -8.01 -20.50 12.09
N SER A 19 -8.44 -20.22 10.87
CA SER A 19 -9.65 -20.82 10.32
C SER A 19 -9.35 -22.24 9.82
N ASN A 20 -10.20 -23.22 10.16
CA ASN A 20 -10.11 -24.62 9.68
C ASN A 20 -10.42 -24.79 8.18
N LYS A 21 -10.32 -23.71 7.39
CA LYS A 21 -10.59 -23.72 5.95
C LYS A 21 -9.42 -24.37 5.21
N THR A 22 -9.70 -25.41 4.44
CA THR A 22 -8.78 -26.07 3.52
C THR A 22 -8.92 -25.48 2.10
N GLY A 23 -7.83 -25.38 1.34
CA GLY A 23 -7.85 -24.93 -0.06
C GLY A 23 -7.77 -23.41 -0.29
N LYS A 24 -8.41 -22.92 -1.37
CA LYS A 24 -8.31 -21.53 -1.90
C LYS A 24 -8.60 -20.44 -0.86
N GLY A 25 -9.42 -20.74 0.13
CA GLY A 25 -9.78 -19.83 1.21
C GLY A 25 -8.62 -19.46 2.15
N LYS A 26 -7.49 -20.18 2.13
CA LYS A 26 -6.31 -19.90 2.99
C LYS A 26 -5.22 -19.09 2.31
N ARG A 27 -5.22 -19.02 0.97
CA ARG A 27 -4.19 -18.31 0.17
C ARG A 27 -4.53 -16.82 0.09
N PRO A 28 -3.56 -15.91 -0.08
CA PRO A 28 -3.85 -14.52 -0.44
C PRO A 28 -4.40 -14.45 -1.88
N GLY A 29 -5.32 -13.53 -2.17
CA GLY A 29 -5.93 -13.36 -3.49
C GLY A 29 -7.46 -13.23 -3.46
N LYS A 30 -8.07 -13.17 -4.65
CA LYS A 30 -9.54 -13.05 -4.82
C LYS A 30 -10.23 -14.34 -4.33
N GLY A 31 -10.91 -14.28 -3.18
CA GLY A 31 -11.49 -15.44 -2.49
C GLY A 31 -10.59 -16.05 -1.40
N GLY A 32 -9.47 -15.40 -1.12
CA GLY A 32 -8.49 -15.76 -0.10
C GLY A 32 -8.71 -15.09 1.25
N ASN A 33 -7.90 -15.45 2.26
CA ASN A 33 -8.01 -14.91 3.62
C ASN A 33 -7.29 -13.56 3.80
N ARG A 34 -7.20 -12.72 2.77
CA ARG A 34 -6.51 -11.42 2.84
C ARG A 34 -7.53 -10.29 2.77
N PHE A 35 -7.47 -9.37 3.74
CA PHE A 35 -8.33 -8.20 3.71
C PHE A 35 -7.75 -7.15 2.76
N TRP A 36 -8.57 -6.71 1.81
CA TRP A 36 -8.29 -5.59 0.93
C TRP A 36 -9.57 -4.74 0.78
N LYS A 37 -9.41 -3.45 0.49
CA LYS A 37 -10.52 -2.52 0.24
C LYS A 37 -10.25 -1.62 -0.96
N SER A 38 -11.32 -1.14 -1.58
CA SER A 38 -11.28 -0.01 -2.50
C SER A 38 -11.29 1.31 -1.71
N ILE A 39 -10.41 2.23 -2.09
CA ILE A 39 -10.26 3.54 -1.43
C ILE A 39 -11.29 4.56 -1.95
N GLY A 40 -11.85 4.32 -3.14
CA GLY A 40 -12.64 5.31 -3.87
C GLY A 40 -11.73 6.28 -4.65
N LEU A 41 -12.32 7.35 -5.22
CA LEU A 41 -11.60 8.39 -5.99
C LEU A 41 -10.97 7.91 -7.33
N GLY A 42 -11.50 6.83 -7.93
CA GLY A 42 -11.03 6.35 -9.24
C GLY A 42 -9.71 5.59 -9.25
N PHE A 43 -9.11 5.34 -8.08
CA PHE A 43 -7.88 4.55 -7.97
C PHE A 43 -8.15 3.06 -8.06
N LYS A 44 -7.42 2.38 -8.96
CA LYS A 44 -7.42 0.92 -9.06
C LYS A 44 -6.60 0.35 -7.90
N THR A 45 -7.12 -0.68 -7.24
CA THR A 45 -6.37 -1.41 -6.21
C THR A 45 -5.19 -2.15 -6.87
N PRO A 46 -3.95 -2.00 -6.35
CA PRO A 46 -2.79 -2.66 -6.95
C PRO A 46 -2.89 -4.18 -6.76
N ARG A 47 -2.40 -4.95 -7.75
CA ARG A 47 -2.40 -6.43 -7.70
C ARG A 47 -1.64 -6.97 -6.49
N ASP A 48 -0.54 -6.30 -6.12
CA ASP A 48 0.27 -6.62 -4.95
C ASP A 48 -0.52 -6.50 -3.63
N ALA A 49 -1.50 -5.60 -3.54
CA ALA A 49 -2.35 -5.53 -2.34
C ALA A 49 -3.34 -6.71 -2.26
N ILE A 50 -3.77 -7.24 -3.41
CA ILE A 50 -4.73 -8.35 -3.50
C ILE A 50 -4.03 -9.70 -3.27
N GLU A 51 -2.88 -9.90 -3.90
CA GLU A 51 -2.19 -11.20 -3.96
C GLU A 51 -0.96 -11.29 -3.06
N GLY A 52 -0.42 -10.16 -2.61
CA GLY A 52 0.77 -10.12 -1.77
C GLY A 52 0.58 -10.74 -0.39
N THR A 53 1.69 -10.99 0.32
CA THR A 53 1.70 -11.53 1.69
C THR A 53 2.21 -10.55 2.74
N TYR A 54 2.56 -9.31 2.36
CA TYR A 54 3.06 -8.30 3.30
C TYR A 54 1.98 -7.87 4.31
N ILE A 55 2.41 -7.45 5.49
CA ILE A 55 1.53 -7.02 6.59
C ILE A 55 1.92 -5.60 6.98
N ASP A 56 1.11 -4.63 6.54
CA ASP A 56 1.40 -3.20 6.72
C ASP A 56 0.16 -2.46 7.24
N LYS A 57 0.15 -2.18 8.54
CA LYS A 57 -0.93 -1.48 9.27
C LYS A 57 -1.20 -0.05 8.78
N LYS A 58 -0.30 0.48 7.96
CA LYS A 58 -0.36 1.84 7.41
C LYS A 58 -0.80 1.86 5.95
N CYS A 59 -0.94 0.71 5.30
CA CYS A 59 -1.38 0.62 3.91
C CYS A 59 -2.81 1.15 3.73
N PRO A 60 -3.11 1.91 2.67
CA PRO A 60 -4.46 2.42 2.46
C PRO A 60 -5.35 1.37 1.76
N PHE A 61 -4.79 0.28 1.23
CA PHE A 61 -5.51 -0.80 0.54
C PHE A 61 -5.78 -2.02 1.42
N THR A 62 -4.88 -2.35 2.34
CA THR A 62 -4.96 -3.57 3.17
C THR A 62 -5.34 -3.30 4.62
N ASP A 63 -5.56 -2.03 4.98
CA ASP A 63 -5.90 -1.61 6.34
C ASP A 63 -7.00 -0.54 6.41
N THR A 64 -7.43 -0.17 7.61
CA THR A 64 -8.55 0.76 7.85
C THR A 64 -8.20 2.23 7.59
N VAL A 65 -6.99 2.54 7.13
CA VAL A 65 -6.50 3.90 6.89
C VAL A 65 -7.27 4.57 5.75
N SER A 66 -7.97 5.67 6.01
CA SER A 66 -8.76 6.43 5.02
C SER A 66 -7.97 7.62 4.48
N ILE A 67 -8.29 8.06 3.24
CA ILE A 67 -7.57 9.14 2.56
C ILE A 67 -8.35 10.48 2.51
N ARG A 68 -7.70 11.64 2.65
CA ARG A 68 -8.23 13.05 2.55
C ARG A 68 -7.28 13.93 1.65
N GLY A 69 -7.23 15.28 1.61
CA GLY A 69 -6.31 16.07 0.71
C GLY A 69 -5.41 17.21 1.29
N CYS A 70 -4.10 17.25 0.95
CA CYS A 70 -3.10 18.38 0.89
C CYS A 70 -1.66 17.81 0.65
N ILE A 71 -0.57 18.60 0.73
CA ILE A 71 0.81 18.19 0.35
C ILE A 71 1.71 18.05 1.58
N LEU A 72 2.04 16.84 2.08
CA LEU A 72 3.21 16.56 2.97
C LEU A 72 3.62 15.07 2.89
N SER A 73 4.73 14.73 3.57
CA SER A 73 5.36 13.40 3.69
C SER A 73 4.38 12.21 3.68
N ALA A 74 4.62 11.32 2.71
CA ALA A 74 3.76 10.18 2.42
C ALA A 74 4.39 8.85 2.84
N HIS A 75 3.57 7.97 3.39
CA HIS A 75 3.89 6.57 3.58
C HIS A 75 3.88 5.86 2.23
N VAL A 76 4.92 5.09 1.93
CA VAL A 76 4.93 4.18 0.78
C VAL A 76 4.57 2.80 1.30
N SER A 77 3.43 2.27 0.88
CA SER A 77 3.11 0.88 1.16
C SER A 77 3.92 -0.04 0.24
N PRO A 78 4.42 -1.20 0.70
CA PRO A 78 5.30 -2.08 -0.08
C PRO A 78 4.65 -2.70 -1.33
N CYS A 79 3.36 -2.48 -1.56
CA CYS A 79 2.68 -2.82 -2.82
C CYS A 79 3.04 -1.90 -3.99
N PHE A 80 3.87 -0.88 -3.78
CA PHE A 80 4.40 -0.02 -4.83
C PHE A 80 5.91 -0.19 -4.96
N ARG A 81 6.38 -0.57 -6.15
CA ARG A 81 7.80 -0.52 -6.50
C ARG A 81 8.13 0.90 -6.97
N VAL A 82 8.61 1.72 -6.05
CA VAL A 82 8.95 3.14 -6.29
C VAL A 82 10.45 3.27 -6.51
N LYS A 83 10.85 4.03 -7.53
CA LYS A 83 12.24 4.49 -7.73
C LYS A 83 12.32 6.00 -7.59
N GLU A 84 13.51 6.50 -7.30
CA GLU A 84 13.77 7.95 -7.31
C GLU A 84 13.46 8.53 -8.70
N GLY A 85 12.64 9.58 -8.75
CA GLY A 85 12.19 10.21 -9.99
C GLY A 85 10.81 9.77 -10.49
N ASP A 86 10.16 8.78 -9.85
CA ASP A 86 8.78 8.43 -10.19
C ASP A 86 7.78 9.47 -9.71
N HIS A 87 6.80 9.81 -10.56
CA HIS A 87 5.70 10.66 -10.17
C HIS A 87 4.67 9.86 -9.38
N VAL A 88 4.46 10.26 -8.12
CA VAL A 88 3.52 9.59 -7.22
C VAL A 88 2.30 10.46 -6.96
N ILE A 89 1.12 9.86 -7.09
CA ILE A 89 -0.13 10.47 -6.65
C ILE A 89 -0.31 10.12 -5.18
N ILE A 90 -0.42 11.15 -4.36
CA ILE A 90 -0.51 11.06 -2.91
C ILE A 90 -1.93 11.40 -2.47
N GLY A 91 -2.45 10.62 -1.51
CA GLY A 91 -3.66 10.96 -0.77
C GLY A 91 -3.32 11.31 0.69
N GLN A 92 -3.95 12.31 1.28
CA GLN A 92 -3.88 12.57 2.74
C GLN A 92 -4.48 11.38 3.49
N CYS A 93 -4.30 11.26 4.79
CA CYS A 93 -4.78 10.16 5.61
C CYS A 93 -5.06 10.65 7.04
N ARG A 94 -5.65 9.78 7.88
CA ARG A 94 -5.56 9.98 9.35
C ARG A 94 -4.08 10.06 9.78
N PRO A 95 -3.75 10.77 10.88
CA PRO A 95 -2.37 10.81 11.39
C PRO A 95 -1.83 9.39 11.63
N LEU A 96 -0.79 9.00 10.87
CA LEU A 96 -0.10 7.71 11.03
C LEU A 96 1.15 7.84 11.91
N SER A 97 1.76 9.03 11.91
CA SER A 97 2.90 9.41 12.76
C SER A 97 2.93 10.95 12.91
N LYS A 98 3.92 11.49 13.63
CA LYS A 98 4.10 12.93 13.89
C LYS A 98 4.01 13.76 12.61
N THR A 99 4.64 13.30 11.53
CA THR A 99 4.71 14.01 10.24
C THR A 99 3.91 13.30 9.13
N VAL A 100 3.73 11.98 9.22
CA VAL A 100 3.12 11.20 8.14
C VAL A 100 1.59 11.25 8.26
N ARG A 101 1.00 12.05 7.38
CA ARG A 101 -0.45 12.19 7.20
C ARG A 101 -0.87 11.93 5.76
N PHE A 102 -0.02 11.30 4.96
CA PHE A 102 -0.26 11.04 3.56
C PHE A 102 0.19 9.63 3.19
N ASN A 103 -0.37 9.07 2.11
CA ASN A 103 -0.08 7.72 1.64
C ASN A 103 -0.06 7.70 0.11
N VAL A 104 0.83 6.92 -0.47
CA VAL A 104 0.93 6.75 -1.92
C VAL A 104 -0.26 5.92 -2.43
N LEU A 105 -0.88 6.42 -3.49
CA LEU A 105 -2.04 5.80 -4.14
C LEU A 105 -1.73 5.20 -5.50
N LYS A 106 -0.88 5.87 -6.26
CA LYS A 106 -0.50 5.45 -7.60
C LYS A 106 0.91 5.92 -7.89
N VAL A 107 1.70 5.02 -8.45
CA VAL A 107 3.00 5.35 -9.04
C VAL A 107 2.81 5.42 -10.54
N ILE A 108 3.26 6.52 -11.13
CA ILE A 108 3.41 6.66 -12.57
C ILE A 108 4.92 6.51 -12.82
N PRO A 109 5.36 5.35 -13.34
CA PRO A 109 6.79 5.13 -13.57
C PRO A 109 7.27 6.10 -14.64
N ALA A 110 8.33 6.86 -14.33
CA ALA A 110 9.02 7.65 -15.33
C ALA A 110 9.87 6.67 -16.15
N GLY A 111 9.34 6.23 -17.29
CA GLY A 111 10.00 5.24 -18.15
C GLY A 111 11.45 5.64 -18.42
N SER A 112 12.37 4.69 -18.14
CA SER A 112 13.82 4.69 -18.47
C SER A 112 14.32 5.82 -19.37
N SER A 113 14.43 7.04 -18.85
CA SER A 113 15.25 8.08 -19.44
C SER A 113 16.37 8.35 -18.45
N GLY A 114 17.55 7.83 -18.79
CA GLY A 114 18.76 8.04 -18.02
C GLY A 114 19.01 9.54 -17.77
N GLY A 115 19.57 9.81 -16.61
CA GLY A 115 20.00 11.15 -16.21
C GLY A 115 19.01 11.80 -15.28
N ALA A 116 19.43 11.95 -14.03
CA ALA A 116 18.84 12.85 -13.04
C ALA A 116 18.76 14.27 -13.62
N LYS A 117 17.68 14.59 -14.32
CA LYS A 117 17.37 15.97 -14.70
C LYS A 117 16.41 16.46 -13.63
N LYS A 118 16.83 17.47 -12.87
CA LYS A 118 15.99 18.21 -11.92
C LYS A 118 14.82 18.84 -12.71
N ALA A 119 13.76 18.07 -12.93
CA ALA A 119 12.57 18.52 -13.64
C ALA A 119 11.65 19.19 -12.62
N PHE A 120 11.77 20.51 -12.50
CA PHE A 120 10.68 21.33 -11.97
C PHE A 120 9.62 21.44 -13.06
N ILE A 121 8.57 20.64 -12.94
CA ILE A 121 7.36 20.82 -13.73
C ILE A 121 6.44 21.71 -12.90
N ALA A 122 6.37 22.99 -13.25
CA ALA A 122 5.34 23.89 -12.77
C ALA A 122 4.06 23.62 -13.54
N MET A 123 2.97 23.33 -12.83
CA MET A 123 1.61 23.61 -13.27
C MET A 123 1.14 24.85 -12.52
#